data_AF-F9UJ90-F1
#
_entry.id   AF-F9UJ90-F1
#
_cell.length_a   1.000
_cell.length_b   1.000
_cell.length_c   1.000
_cell.angle_alpha   90.00
_cell.angle_beta   90.00
_cell.angle_gamma   90.00
#
_symmetry.space_group_name_H-M   'P 1'
#
loop_
_entity.id
_entity.type
_entity.pdbx_description
1 polymer ?
#
loop_
_entity_poly.entity_id
_entity_poly.type
_entity_poly.pdbx_seq_one_letter_code
_entity_poly.pdbx_strand_id
1 'polypeptide(L)'
;MNNLQKLIESYKQKIDEIAKSNLNIDQKYLIKDILDTIGKKENVTEELIQNVYQLLIQRVKVGLTFDAAPTSKVDTVAYLQKDEELSFDKSSSNQNTLIIGENYDV
;
A
#
# COMPACT_ATOMS: atom_id res chain seq x y z
N MET A 1 24.91 -22.22 2.37
CA MET A 1 23.86 -21.17 2.31
C MET A 1 24.17 -20.10 3.33
N ASN A 2 24.28 -18.85 2.90
CA ASN A 2 24.60 -17.70 3.75
C ASN A 2 23.48 -17.49 4.78
N ASN A 3 23.80 -17.10 6.02
CA ASN A 3 22.78 -16.89 7.08
C ASN A 3 21.70 -15.89 6.64
N LEU A 4 22.11 -14.85 5.91
CA LEU A 4 21.22 -13.86 5.30
C LEU A 4 20.21 -14.47 4.31
N GLN A 5 20.65 -15.41 3.47
CA GLN A 5 19.74 -16.07 2.50
C GLN A 5 18.69 -16.91 3.22
N LYS A 6 19.08 -17.61 4.29
CA LYS A 6 18.12 -18.37 5.11
C LYS A 6 17.10 -17.43 5.78
N LEU A 7 17.54 -16.27 6.24
CA LEU A 7 16.67 -15.26 6.84
C LEU A 7 15.63 -14.75 5.83
N ILE A 8 16.07 -14.39 4.62
CA ILE A 8 15.18 -13.92 3.54
C ILE A 8 14.15 -14.99 3.18
N GLU A 9 14.58 -16.25 2.98
CA GLU A 9 13.67 -17.35 2.68
C GLU A 9 12.66 -17.60 3.81
N SER A 10 13.08 -17.48 5.08
CA SER A 10 12.16 -17.59 6.22
C SER A 10 11.09 -16.49 6.23
N TYR A 11 11.43 -15.27 5.78
CA TYR A 11 10.46 -14.19 5.67
C TYR A 11 9.52 -14.37 4.48
N LYS A 12 10.01 -14.89 3.34
CA LYS A 12 9.16 -15.24 2.19
C LYS A 12 8.10 -16.27 2.56
N GLN A 13 8.47 -17.30 3.31
CA GLN A 13 7.52 -18.30 3.83
C GLN A 13 6.46 -17.66 4.73
N LYS A 14 6.87 -16.80 5.66
CA LYS A 14 5.92 -16.05 6.51
C LYS A 14 4.96 -15.19 5.68
N ILE A 15 5.41 -14.59 4.59
CA ILE A 15 4.56 -13.81 3.68
C ILE A 15 3.52 -14.69 2.98
N ASP A 16 3.90 -15.92 2.59
CA ASP A 16 2.98 -16.89 1.99
C ASP A 16 1.86 -17.31 2.93
N GLU A 17 2.19 -17.48 4.22
CA GLU A 17 1.24 -17.84 5.28
C GLU A 17 0.23 -16.74 5.63
N ILE A 18 0.48 -15.48 5.26
CA ILE A 18 -0.45 -14.38 5.55
C ILE A 18 -1.76 -14.58 4.77
N ALA A 19 -2.89 -14.48 5.44
CA ALA A 19 -4.20 -14.63 4.80
C ALA A 19 -4.42 -13.63 3.66
N LYS A 20 -5.14 -14.06 2.60
CA LYS A 20 -5.46 -13.20 1.45
C LYS A 20 -6.24 -11.93 1.82
N SER A 21 -6.99 -11.97 2.92
CA SER A 21 -7.69 -10.82 3.50
C SER A 21 -6.75 -9.71 3.97
N ASN A 22 -5.50 -10.06 4.29
CA ASN A 22 -4.50 -9.13 4.82
C ASN A 22 -3.48 -8.75 3.76
N LEU A 23 -3.13 -9.67 2.85
CA LEU A 23 -2.24 -9.44 1.71
C LEU A 23 -2.78 -10.12 0.46
N ASN A 24 -3.08 -9.34 -0.57
CA ASN A 24 -3.39 -9.88 -1.88
C ASN A 24 -2.12 -10.49 -2.52
N ILE A 25 -2.33 -11.24 -3.60
CA ILE A 25 -1.25 -11.99 -4.28
C ILE A 25 -0.15 -11.05 -4.79
N ASP A 26 -0.52 -9.92 -5.38
CA ASP A 26 0.42 -8.95 -5.96
C ASP A 26 1.27 -8.27 -4.87
N GLN A 27 0.66 -7.93 -3.74
CA GLN A 27 1.36 -7.38 -2.58
C GLN A 27 2.35 -8.41 -2.02
N LYS A 28 1.98 -9.69 -1.95
CA LYS A 28 2.91 -10.75 -1.54
C LYS A 28 4.10 -10.83 -2.48
N TYR A 29 3.88 -10.82 -3.79
CA TYR A 29 4.97 -10.84 -4.77
C TYR A 29 5.88 -9.62 -4.64
N LEU A 30 5.30 -8.42 -4.52
CA LEU A 30 6.05 -7.19 -4.36
C LEU A 30 6.93 -7.20 -3.10
N ILE A 31 6.40 -7.64 -1.96
CA ILE A 31 7.17 -7.71 -0.71
C ILE A 31 8.35 -8.68 -0.87
N LYS A 32 8.15 -9.84 -1.50
CA LYS A 32 9.23 -10.81 -1.74
C LYS A 32 10.31 -10.24 -2.67
N ASP A 33 9.91 -9.53 -3.72
CA ASP A 33 10.83 -8.90 -4.67
C ASP A 33 11.66 -7.79 -4.01
N ILE A 34 11.05 -6.99 -3.12
CA ILE A 34 11.75 -5.99 -2.31
C ILE A 34 12.79 -6.65 -1.40
N LEU A 35 12.43 -7.75 -0.71
CA LEU A 35 13.37 -8.49 0.15
C LEU A 35 14.55 -9.06 -0.65
N ASP A 36 14.29 -9.62 -1.83
CA ASP A 36 15.34 -10.13 -2.73
C ASP A 36 16.24 -9.02 -3.26
N THR A 37 15.66 -7.89 -3.64
CA THR A 37 16.38 -6.73 -4.16
C THR A 37 17.30 -6.15 -3.09
N ILE A 38 16.81 -6.00 -1.86
CA ILE A 38 17.62 -5.51 -0.75
C ILE A 38 18.68 -6.53 -0.38
N GLY A 39 18.37 -7.83 -0.35
CA GLY A 39 19.33 -8.89 -0.06
C GLY A 39 20.53 -8.97 -1.03
N LYS A 40 20.41 -8.38 -2.21
CA LYS A 40 21.49 -8.29 -3.22
C LYS A 40 22.35 -7.02 -3.11
N LYS A 41 21.97 -6.04 -2.28
CA LYS A 41 22.74 -4.81 -2.11
C LYS A 41 24.05 -5.08 -1.35
N GLU A 42 25.04 -4.25 -1.60
CA GLU A 42 26.28 -4.24 -0.80
C GLU A 42 25.99 -3.76 0.62
N ASN A 43 26.75 -4.28 1.61
CA ASN A 43 26.65 -3.92 3.04
C ASN A 43 25.30 -4.22 3.71
N VAL A 44 24.60 -5.25 3.25
CA VAL A 44 23.35 -5.69 3.87
C VAL A 44 23.64 -6.47 5.15
N THR A 45 23.01 -6.05 6.24
CA THR A 45 22.99 -6.74 7.51
C THR A 45 21.68 -7.50 7.71
N GLU A 46 21.69 -8.51 8.59
CA GLU A 46 20.48 -9.22 9.00
C GLU A 46 19.46 -8.26 9.65
N GLU A 47 19.94 -7.29 10.42
CA GLU A 47 19.13 -6.24 11.04
C GLU A 47 18.38 -5.39 10.01
N LEU A 48 19.05 -5.00 8.92
CA LEU A 48 18.41 -4.23 7.84
C LEU A 48 17.25 -5.02 7.21
N ILE A 49 17.48 -6.30 6.91
CA ILE A 49 16.43 -7.17 6.34
C ILE A 49 15.26 -7.33 7.32
N GLN A 50 15.55 -7.50 8.61
CA GLN A 50 14.51 -7.59 9.64
C GLN A 50 13.69 -6.28 9.73
N ASN A 51 14.35 -5.12 9.73
CA ASN A 51 13.68 -3.82 9.80
C ASN A 51 12.80 -3.57 8.57
N VAL A 52 13.29 -3.91 7.38
CA VAL A 52 12.53 -3.82 6.13
C VAL A 52 11.30 -4.74 6.19
N TYR A 53 11.46 -5.99 6.60
CA TYR A 53 10.34 -6.92 6.74
C TYR A 53 9.27 -6.37 7.70
N GLN A 54 9.69 -5.87 8.87
CA GLN A 54 8.77 -5.27 9.85
C GLN A 54 8.02 -4.07 9.26
N LEU A 55 8.71 -3.18 8.55
CA LEU A 55 8.11 -2.02 7.90
C LEU A 55 7.06 -2.44 6.85
N LEU A 56 7.39 -3.39 5.98
CA LEU A 56 6.50 -3.86 4.92
C LEU A 56 5.23 -4.50 5.49
N ILE A 57 5.36 -5.36 6.50
CA ILE A 57 4.22 -6.01 7.15
C ILE A 57 3.38 -5.03 8.00
N GLN A 58 4.01 -4.06 8.67
CA GLN A 58 3.29 -3.04 9.43
C GLN A 58 2.49 -2.10 8.52
N ARG A 59 3.07 -1.60 7.42
CA ARG A 59 2.35 -0.72 6.48
C ARG A 59 1.16 -1.42 5.82
N VAL A 60 1.26 -2.71 5.57
CA VAL A 60 0.13 -3.52 5.09
C VAL A 60 -1.02 -3.57 6.11
N LYS A 61 -0.71 -3.67 7.40
CA LYS A 61 -1.72 -3.66 8.47
C LYS A 61 -2.37 -2.29 8.69
N VAL A 62 -1.67 -1.20 8.37
CA VAL A 62 -2.11 0.18 8.63
C VAL A 62 -2.68 0.87 7.38
N GLY A 63 -2.46 0.33 6.18
CA GLY A 63 -3.03 0.87 4.94
C GLY A 63 -1.99 1.04 3.84
N LEU A 64 -1.53 -0.08 3.27
CA LEU A 64 -1.15 -0.17 1.86
C LEU A 64 -2.34 -0.76 1.10
N THR A 65 -3.54 -0.25 1.37
CA THR A 65 -4.59 -0.28 0.36
C THR A 65 -4.09 0.65 -0.72
N PHE A 66 -3.53 0.09 -1.79
CA PHE A 66 -3.70 0.75 -3.07
C PHE A 66 -5.21 0.87 -3.17
N ASP A 67 -5.76 2.08 -2.94
CA ASP A 67 -7.09 2.38 -3.41
C ASP A 67 -7.07 1.84 -4.83
N ALA A 68 -7.91 0.83 -5.09
CA ALA A 68 -8.04 0.34 -6.45
C ALA A 68 -8.44 1.57 -7.23
N ALA A 69 -7.49 2.11 -8.02
CA ALA A 69 -7.80 3.21 -8.91
C ALA A 69 -9.04 2.73 -9.67
N PRO A 70 -10.15 3.49 -9.64
CA PRO A 70 -11.36 3.05 -10.30
C PRO A 70 -10.97 2.59 -11.70
N THR A 71 -11.36 1.37 -12.05
CA THR A 71 -11.01 0.78 -13.34
C THR A 71 -11.33 1.81 -14.41
N SER A 72 -10.31 2.23 -15.16
CA SER A 72 -10.43 3.29 -16.17
C SER A 72 -11.46 2.85 -17.20
N LYS A 73 -12.72 3.24 -17.04
CA LYS A 73 -13.74 3.07 -18.07
C LYS A 73 -13.44 4.07 -19.18
N VAL A 74 -12.60 3.63 -20.12
CA VAL A 74 -12.10 4.41 -21.26
C VAL A 74 -13.19 4.78 -22.27
N ASP A 75 -14.41 4.26 -22.10
CA ASP A 75 -15.59 4.47 -22.94
C ASP A 75 -16.68 5.32 -22.28
N THR A 76 -16.39 5.96 -21.15
CA THR A 76 -17.38 6.76 -20.41
C THR A 76 -16.90 8.18 -20.10
N VAL A 77 -17.83 9.13 -20.13
CA VAL A 77 -17.60 10.52 -19.70
C VAL A 77 -18.24 10.69 -18.32
N ALA A 78 -17.46 11.16 -17.34
CA ALA A 78 -17.99 11.51 -16.03
C ALA A 78 -18.62 12.92 -16.09
N TYR A 79 -19.87 13.05 -15.66
CA TYR A 79 -20.55 14.33 -15.51
C TYR A 79 -20.75 14.62 -14.02
N LEU A 80 -20.14 15.69 -13.53
CA LEU A 80 -20.31 16.16 -12.16
C LEU A 80 -21.38 17.26 -12.15
N GLN A 81 -22.44 17.06 -11.40
CA GLN A 81 -23.46 18.06 -11.16
C GLN A 81 -23.43 18.48 -9.69
N LYS A 82 -23.42 19.79 -9.45
CA LYS A 82 -23.53 20.34 -8.10
C LYS A 82 -24.91 19.99 -7.53
N ASP A 83 -24.90 19.36 -6.36
CA ASP A 83 -26.11 19.16 -5.56
C ASP A 83 -26.23 20.32 -4.58
N GLU A 84 -27.19 21.21 -4.81
CA GLU A 84 -27.43 22.39 -3.97
C GLU A 84 -27.96 22.01 -2.58
N GLU A 85 -28.66 20.88 -2.43
CA GLU A 85 -29.19 20.40 -1.14
C GLU A 85 -28.06 19.84 -0.24
N LEU A 86 -27.01 19.30 -0.87
CA LEU A 86 -25.79 18.82 -0.21
C LEU A 86 -24.67 19.87 -0.19
N SER A 87 -24.94 21.08 -0.68
CA SER A 87 -23.97 22.17 -0.66
C SER A 87 -23.85 22.78 0.74
N PHE A 88 -22.65 23.23 1.09
CA PHE A 88 -22.34 23.81 2.40
C PHE A 88 -22.95 25.21 2.55
N ASP A 89 -24.26 25.30 2.76
CA ASP A 89 -24.94 26.60 2.79
C ASP A 89 -25.40 27.06 4.18
N LYS A 90 -24.99 26.36 5.24
CA LYS A 90 -25.03 26.85 6.62
C LYS A 90 -24.22 25.95 7.54
N SER A 91 -23.42 26.59 8.40
CA SER A 91 -22.73 26.07 9.58
C SER A 91 -23.37 24.79 10.15
N SER A 92 -22.94 23.64 9.66
CA SER A 92 -23.27 22.34 10.23
C SER A 92 -21.97 21.75 10.76
N SER A 93 -21.97 21.50 12.07
CA SER A 93 -20.86 21.02 12.88
C SER A 93 -20.47 19.55 12.60
N ASN A 94 -20.52 19.12 11.35
CA ASN A 94 -20.18 17.76 10.96
C ASN A 94 -18.67 17.69 10.70
N GLN A 95 -17.97 17.03 11.63
CA GLN A 95 -16.50 16.94 11.72
C GLN A 95 -15.82 16.11 10.61
N ASN A 96 -16.56 15.63 9.61
CA ASN A 96 -16.02 14.82 8.53
C ASN A 96 -16.07 15.61 7.22
N THR A 97 -15.06 16.45 7.01
CA THR A 97 -14.85 17.15 5.74
C THR A 97 -14.00 16.27 4.82
N LEU A 98 -14.55 15.85 3.68
CA LEU A 98 -13.77 15.26 2.59
C LEU A 98 -13.28 16.41 1.69
N ILE A 99 -11.97 16.65 1.69
CA ILE A 99 -11.33 17.60 0.76
C ILE A 99 -10.84 16.79 -0.43
N ILE A 100 -11.37 17.07 -1.63
CA ILE A 100 -10.84 16.55 -2.89
C ILE A 100 -10.01 17.66 -3.53
N GLY A 101 -8.70 17.60 -3.37
CA GLY A 101 -7.74 18.41 -4.11
C GLY A 101 -7.13 17.58 -5.23
N GLU A 102 -7.05 18.14 -6.43
CA GLU A 102 -6.13 17.61 -7.44
C GLU A 102 -4.69 17.92 -6.99
N ASN A 103 -3.84 16.91 -6.92
CA ASN A 103 -2.39 17.12 -6.84
C ASN A 103 -1.92 17.60 -8.22
N TYR A 104 -1.90 18.90 -8.42
CA TYR A 104 -1.07 19.49 -9.46
C TYR A 104 0.38 19.48 -8.96
N ASP A 105 1.18 18.54 -9.46
CA ASP A 105 2.63 18.64 -9.38
C ASP A 105 3.05 19.91 -10.15
N VAL A 106 3.73 20.83 -9.45
CA VAL A 106 4.39 22.02 -10.03
C VAL A 106 5.87 21.73 -10.23
#